data_AF-A0A7L4ZIV4-F1
#
_entry.id   AF-A0A7L4ZIV4-F1
#
_cell.length_a   1.000
_cell.length_b   1.000
_cell.length_c   1.000
_cell.angle_alpha   90.00
_cell.angle_beta   90.00
_cell.angle_gamma   90.00
#
_symmetry.space_group_name_H-M   'P 1'
#
loop_
_entity.id
_entity.type
_entity.pdbx_description
1 polymer ?
#
loop_
_entity_poly.entity_id
_entity_poly.type
_entity_poly.pdbx_seq_one_letter_code
_entity_poly.pdbx_strand_id
1 'polypeptide(L)'
;MKLILTIFLIGTLYSFAQTNVLDQDYYFVVKEKTIQFKQKKDSLFITNCSEIGKCDSLPKFSYLILRDSLVNDTTKVVFVKGQKYKHRNLEVHEKEITFISYENGRKAIKETYIKRKKEKTQFPILYPTSELALLKPISEISVAESKEIILEFKKYITSLDKNELDIDDYKIWEKFNDLVIQKGYTPIDAEREVGLKFQK
;
A
#
# COMPACT_ATOMS: atom_id res chain seq x y z
N MET A 1 8.34 44.15 43.25
CA MET A 1 8.45 43.87 41.81
C MET A 1 9.69 43.03 41.52
N LYS A 2 9.54 41.71 41.45
CA LYS A 2 10.46 40.78 40.77
C LYS A 2 9.60 39.60 40.30
N LEU A 3 8.79 39.87 39.29
CA LEU A 3 8.09 38.88 38.49
C LEU A 3 8.65 39.04 37.08
N ILE A 4 8.69 37.95 36.33
CA ILE A 4 9.13 37.84 34.93
C ILE A 4 10.62 37.52 34.78
N LEU A 5 10.95 36.25 35.00
CA LEU A 5 12.07 35.60 34.30
C LEU A 5 11.73 34.14 33.99
N THR A 6 10.49 33.92 33.51
CA THR A 6 9.98 32.61 33.08
C THR A 6 9.12 32.71 31.81
N ILE A 7 9.37 33.69 30.94
CA ILE A 7 8.73 33.79 29.61
C ILE A 7 9.77 33.94 28.50
N PHE A 8 10.90 33.21 28.61
CA PHE A 8 11.84 33.02 27.49
C PHE A 8 12.01 31.53 27.14
N LEU A 9 11.07 30.69 27.57
CA LEU A 9 11.04 29.24 27.33
C LEU A 9 9.68 28.74 26.82
N ILE A 10 8.84 29.63 26.30
CA ILE A 10 7.55 29.27 25.66
C ILE A 10 7.63 29.40 24.12
N GLY A 11 8.69 30.05 23.59
CA GLY A 11 8.85 30.34 22.16
C GLY A 11 9.64 29.31 21.34
N THR A 12 10.01 28.15 21.89
CA THR A 12 10.79 27.13 21.17
C THR A 12 10.34 25.69 21.47
N LEU A 13 9.05 25.49 21.74
CA LEU A 13 8.44 24.24 21.28
C LEU A 13 8.32 24.37 19.76
N TYR A 14 9.44 24.18 19.08
CA TYR A 14 9.41 23.72 17.70
C TYR A 14 8.45 22.54 17.69
N SER A 15 7.31 22.74 17.05
CA SER A 15 6.44 21.67 16.61
C SER A 15 7.31 20.69 15.83
N PHE A 16 7.83 19.68 16.53
CA PHE A 16 8.39 18.49 15.91
C PHE A 16 7.20 17.68 15.41
N ALA A 17 6.50 18.22 14.41
CA ALA A 17 5.64 17.44 13.54
C ALA A 17 6.55 16.53 12.72
N GLN A 18 7.04 15.46 13.35
CA GLN A 18 7.72 14.39 12.66
C GLN A 18 6.64 13.54 12.03
N THR A 19 6.49 13.65 10.70
CA THR A 19 5.47 12.95 9.95
C THR A 19 5.78 11.44 9.88
N ASN A 20 5.46 10.72 10.95
CA ASN A 20 5.47 9.25 10.95
C ASN A 20 4.23 8.76 10.19
N VAL A 21 4.35 8.61 8.86
CA VAL A 21 3.25 8.15 7.98
C VAL A 21 3.19 6.62 7.94
N LEU A 22 4.34 5.98 7.80
CA LEU A 22 4.51 4.54 7.91
C LEU A 22 5.33 4.19 9.16
N ASP A 23 4.81 3.24 9.89
CA ASP A 23 5.31 2.67 11.14
C ASP A 23 6.05 1.34 10.92
N GLN A 24 5.90 0.75 9.74
CA GLN A 24 6.57 -0.47 9.29
C GLN A 24 6.67 -0.48 7.75
N ASP A 25 7.32 -1.51 7.20
CA ASP A 25 7.30 -1.78 5.77
C ASP A 25 5.92 -2.37 5.39
N TYR A 26 5.38 -1.96 4.25
CA TYR A 26 4.11 -2.44 3.72
C TYR A 26 4.28 -3.01 2.32
N TYR A 27 3.42 -3.95 1.94
CA TYR A 27 3.39 -4.56 0.62
C TYR A 27 2.08 -4.27 -0.09
N PHE A 28 2.16 -4.01 -1.38
CA PHE A 28 1.00 -3.99 -2.27
C PHE A 28 1.17 -5.10 -3.30
N VAL A 29 0.14 -5.94 -3.41
CA VAL A 29 0.16 -7.14 -4.24
C VAL A 29 -1.02 -7.12 -5.20
N VAL A 30 -0.72 -7.20 -6.48
CA VAL A 30 -1.69 -7.46 -7.56
C VAL A 30 -1.07 -8.44 -8.54
N LYS A 31 -1.91 -9.07 -9.38
CA LYS A 31 -1.57 -10.12 -10.35
C LYS A 31 -0.08 -10.34 -10.65
N GLU A 32 0.55 -9.36 -11.28
CA GLU A 32 1.91 -9.45 -11.84
C GLU A 32 2.86 -8.42 -11.21
N LYS A 33 2.44 -7.81 -10.10
CA LYS A 33 3.18 -6.71 -9.49
C LYS A 33 3.02 -6.77 -7.97
N THR A 34 4.15 -7.05 -7.33
CA THR A 34 4.34 -6.83 -5.91
C THR A 34 5.31 -5.66 -5.71
N ILE A 35 4.92 -4.69 -4.91
CA ILE A 35 5.81 -3.58 -4.52
C ILE A 35 5.83 -3.41 -3.00
N GLN A 36 6.98 -3.05 -2.47
CA GLN A 36 7.14 -2.64 -1.08
C GLN A 36 7.10 -1.12 -0.98
N PHE A 37 6.38 -0.63 0.02
CA PHE A 37 6.38 0.74 0.49
C PHE A 37 7.18 0.81 1.79
N LYS A 38 8.32 1.50 1.73
CA LYS A 38 9.24 1.65 2.86
C LYS A 38 9.55 3.11 3.11
N GLN A 39 9.34 3.59 4.32
CA GLN A 39 9.70 4.95 4.70
C GLN A 39 11.07 4.97 5.39
N LYS A 40 11.94 5.90 5.00
CA LYS A 40 13.13 6.27 5.78
C LYS A 40 13.13 7.78 5.97
N LYS A 41 13.00 8.23 7.23
CA LYS A 41 12.82 9.65 7.58
C LYS A 41 11.61 10.23 6.85
N ASP A 42 11.81 11.28 6.08
CA ASP A 42 10.82 11.97 5.25
C ASP A 42 10.75 11.41 3.83
N SER A 43 11.38 10.28 3.52
CA SER A 43 11.38 9.72 2.17
C SER A 43 10.64 8.38 2.12
N LEU A 44 9.66 8.26 1.22
CA LEU A 44 8.97 7.02 0.88
C LEU A 44 9.60 6.39 -0.35
N PHE A 45 10.01 5.14 -0.23
CA PHE A 45 10.59 4.32 -1.30
C PHE A 45 9.59 3.27 -1.75
N ILE A 46 9.45 3.12 -3.06
CA ILE A 46 8.67 2.08 -3.70
C ILE A 46 9.60 1.18 -4.51
N THR A 47 9.72 -0.08 -4.12
CA THR A 47 10.57 -1.09 -4.78
C THR A 47 9.70 -2.23 -5.29
N ASN A 48 10.05 -2.88 -6.41
CA ASN A 48 9.40 -4.16 -6.73
C ASN A 48 10.00 -5.26 -5.85
N CYS A 49 9.24 -6.30 -5.57
CA CYS A 49 9.70 -7.42 -4.77
C CYS A 49 9.25 -8.74 -5.37
N SER A 50 10.09 -9.76 -5.21
CA SER A 50 9.78 -11.16 -5.59
C SER A 50 9.24 -11.97 -4.41
N GLU A 51 9.63 -11.61 -3.19
CA GLU A 51 9.10 -12.18 -1.95
C GLU A 51 9.26 -11.17 -0.80
N ILE A 52 8.75 -11.52 0.38
CA ILE A 52 8.91 -10.71 1.58
C ILE A 52 10.42 -10.55 1.86
N GLY A 53 10.86 -9.31 2.05
CA GLY A 53 12.27 -8.97 2.30
C GLY A 53 13.21 -9.04 1.08
N LYS A 54 12.85 -9.70 -0.03
CA LYS A 54 13.66 -9.68 -1.28
C LYS A 54 13.05 -8.73 -2.30
N CYS A 55 13.56 -7.50 -2.28
CA CYS A 55 13.15 -6.43 -3.17
C CYS A 55 14.32 -5.93 -4.02
N ASP A 56 14.00 -5.30 -5.15
CA ASP A 56 14.97 -4.64 -6.02
C ASP A 56 15.81 -3.65 -5.20
N SER A 57 17.13 -3.64 -5.44
CA SER A 57 18.06 -2.76 -4.75
C SER A 57 17.82 -1.28 -5.08
N LEU A 58 17.33 -0.99 -6.30
CA LEU A 58 16.99 0.34 -6.75
C LEU A 58 15.48 0.58 -6.64
N PRO A 59 15.03 1.64 -5.94
CA PRO A 59 13.63 1.99 -5.87
C PRO A 59 13.11 2.35 -7.27
N LYS A 60 11.95 1.78 -7.61
CA LYS A 60 11.20 2.15 -8.80
C LYS A 60 10.82 3.63 -8.73
N PHE A 61 10.36 4.08 -7.56
CA PHE A 61 9.99 5.46 -7.28
C PHE A 61 10.41 5.86 -5.86
N SER A 62 10.72 7.14 -5.67
CA SER A 62 10.87 7.74 -4.35
C SER A 62 10.09 9.05 -4.27
N TYR A 63 9.54 9.32 -3.09
CA TYR A 63 8.77 10.52 -2.78
C TYR A 63 9.31 11.17 -1.51
N LEU A 64 9.48 12.49 -1.53
CA LEU A 64 9.67 13.27 -0.31
C LEU A 64 8.30 13.54 0.32
N ILE A 65 8.12 13.16 1.58
CA ILE A 65 6.96 13.43 2.42
C ILE A 65 7.12 14.85 2.99
N LEU A 66 6.26 15.77 2.55
CA LEU A 66 6.32 17.15 3.04
C LEU A 66 5.83 17.27 4.49
N ARG A 67 6.45 18.17 5.26
CA ARG A 67 6.12 18.42 6.69
C ARG A 67 4.69 18.92 6.92
N ASP A 68 4.04 19.47 5.89
CA ASP A 68 2.63 19.89 5.91
C ASP A 68 1.65 18.74 5.71
N SER A 69 2.11 17.49 5.85
CA SER A 69 1.24 16.32 5.87
C SER A 69 0.32 16.42 7.09
N LEU A 70 -0.90 16.91 6.87
CA LEU A 70 -1.94 16.96 7.88
C LEU A 70 -2.38 15.52 8.19
N VAL A 71 -2.18 15.11 9.43
CA VAL A 71 -2.77 13.88 9.98
C VAL A 71 -4.11 14.28 10.59
N ASN A 72 -5.22 13.80 10.03
CA ASN A 72 -6.51 13.95 10.68
C ASN A 72 -6.66 12.85 11.74
N ASP A 73 -6.64 13.23 13.02
CA ASP A 73 -6.67 12.28 14.13
C ASP A 73 -7.96 11.46 14.22
N THR A 74 -9.06 11.97 13.64
CA THR A 74 -10.37 11.30 13.60
C THR A 74 -10.49 10.33 12.44
N THR A 75 -9.99 10.69 11.25
CA THR A 75 -10.13 9.85 10.04
C THR A 75 -8.87 9.04 9.72
N LYS A 76 -7.78 9.24 10.47
CA LYS A 76 -6.44 8.66 10.23
C LYS A 76 -5.90 8.90 8.81
N VAL A 77 -6.42 9.93 8.13
CA VAL A 77 -6.02 10.35 6.79
C VAL A 77 -4.73 11.15 6.89
N VAL A 78 -3.72 10.77 6.09
CA VAL A 78 -2.45 11.49 5.98
C VAL A 78 -2.24 11.93 4.54
N PHE A 79 -2.18 13.24 4.32
CA PHE A 79 -1.93 13.82 3.00
C PHE A 79 -0.44 13.85 2.71
N VAL A 80 0.04 13.03 1.77
CA VAL A 80 1.45 13.04 1.37
C VAL A 80 1.56 13.68 -0.02
N LYS A 81 1.91 14.98 -0.02
CA LYS A 81 2.38 15.63 -1.25
C LYS A 81 3.77 15.11 -1.55
N GLY A 82 3.94 14.42 -2.67
CA GLY A 82 5.22 13.84 -3.06
C GLY A 82 5.76 14.46 -4.34
N GLN A 83 6.93 15.09 -4.28
CA GLN A 83 7.72 15.39 -5.49
C GLN A 83 8.56 14.16 -5.85
N LYS A 84 8.47 13.70 -7.09
CA LYS A 84 9.19 12.51 -7.56
C LYS A 84 10.64 12.86 -7.89
N TYR A 85 11.61 12.08 -7.40
CA TYR A 85 13.02 12.27 -7.74
C TYR A 85 13.30 11.76 -9.18
N LYS A 86 13.94 12.58 -10.03
CA LYS A 86 14.19 12.24 -11.46
C LYS A 86 15.17 11.07 -11.60
N HIS A 87 14.73 9.97 -12.24
CA HIS A 87 15.61 9.10 -13.05
C HIS A 87 15.42 9.49 -14.52
N ARG A 88 16.53 9.62 -15.27
CA ARG A 88 16.58 10.24 -16.62
C ARG A 88 15.56 9.62 -17.62
N ASN A 89 14.99 10.49 -18.48
CA ASN A 89 14.26 10.21 -19.74
C ASN A 89 12.78 9.76 -19.70
N LEU A 90 12.01 10.03 -18.65
CA LEU A 90 10.54 9.90 -18.69
C LEU A 90 9.89 11.22 -18.27
N GLU A 91 8.96 11.73 -19.07
CA GLU A 91 8.02 12.77 -18.62
C GLU A 91 7.22 12.17 -17.46
N VAL A 92 7.27 12.82 -16.30
CA VAL A 92 6.59 12.37 -15.09
C VAL A 92 5.56 13.42 -14.70
N HIS A 93 4.30 13.01 -14.67
CA HIS A 93 3.22 13.78 -14.05
C HIS A 93 3.34 13.72 -12.52
N GLU A 94 3.14 14.86 -11.85
CA GLU A 94 3.00 14.91 -10.40
C GLU A 94 1.85 13.99 -9.96
N LYS A 95 2.11 13.17 -8.95
CA LYS A 95 1.13 12.26 -8.35
C LYS A 95 0.93 12.66 -6.90
N GLU A 96 -0.31 12.95 -6.53
CA GLU A 96 -0.70 13.12 -5.13
C GLU A 96 -1.06 11.76 -4.54
N ILE A 97 -0.54 11.47 -3.34
CA ILE A 97 -0.84 10.23 -2.61
C ILE A 97 -1.46 10.57 -1.25
N THR A 98 -2.53 9.88 -0.89
CA THR A 98 -3.18 10.02 0.43
C THR A 98 -3.16 8.66 1.12
N PHE A 99 -2.64 8.60 2.34
CA PHE A 99 -2.71 7.38 3.15
C PHE A 99 -3.98 7.35 3.98
N ILE A 100 -4.62 6.19 4.04
CA ILE A 100 -5.79 5.90 4.86
C ILE A 100 -5.40 4.73 5.76
N SER A 101 -5.62 4.83 7.07
CA SER A 101 -5.35 3.71 7.99
C SER A 101 -6.64 3.01 8.39
N TYR A 102 -6.61 1.68 8.44
CA TYR A 102 -7.72 0.84 8.87
C TYR A 102 -7.48 0.29 10.28
N GLU A 103 -8.55 -0.13 10.97
CA GLU A 103 -8.49 -0.66 12.34
C GLU A 103 -7.66 -1.94 12.46
N ASN A 104 -7.64 -2.77 11.41
CA ASN A 104 -6.85 -4.00 11.36
C ASN A 104 -5.35 -3.76 11.09
N GLY A 105 -4.88 -2.51 11.10
CA GLY A 105 -3.48 -2.14 10.84
C GLY A 105 -3.10 -2.11 9.36
N ARG A 106 -4.00 -2.48 8.44
CA ARG A 106 -3.79 -2.25 7.01
C ARG A 106 -3.85 -0.76 6.69
N LYS A 107 -3.25 -0.38 5.58
CA LYS A 107 -3.31 0.99 5.05
C LYS A 107 -3.80 0.97 3.61
N ALA A 108 -4.43 2.03 3.11
CA ALA A 108 -4.64 2.24 1.69
C ALA A 108 -3.87 3.46 1.23
N ILE A 109 -3.50 3.47 -0.05
CA ILE A 109 -3.05 4.68 -0.73
C ILE A 109 -4.13 5.08 -1.72
N LYS A 110 -4.63 6.30 -1.62
CA LYS A 110 -5.41 6.92 -2.69
C LYS A 110 -4.44 7.65 -3.60
N GLU A 111 -4.25 7.15 -4.82
CA GLU A 111 -3.48 7.85 -5.86
C GLU A 111 -4.44 8.61 -6.78
N THR A 112 -4.27 9.92 -6.90
CA THR A 112 -5.00 10.75 -7.86
C THR A 112 -4.08 11.13 -9.02
N TYR A 113 -4.52 10.88 -10.26
CA TYR A 113 -3.80 11.29 -11.47
C TYR A 113 -4.73 11.66 -12.61
N ILE A 114 -4.25 12.49 -13.54
CA ILE A 114 -5.02 12.91 -14.71
C ILE A 114 -4.70 11.98 -15.89
N LYS A 115 -5.71 11.30 -16.44
CA LYS A 115 -5.60 10.47 -17.65
C LYS A 115 -6.66 10.90 -18.66
N ARG A 116 -6.23 11.30 -19.87
CA ARG A 116 -7.13 11.81 -20.94
C ARG A 116 -8.08 12.92 -20.45
N LYS A 117 -7.54 13.90 -19.71
CA LYS A 117 -8.27 15.04 -19.11
C LYS A 117 -9.33 14.66 -18.06
N LYS A 118 -9.38 13.40 -17.60
CA LYS A 118 -10.21 12.97 -16.48
C LYS A 118 -9.32 12.67 -15.29
N GLU A 119 -9.74 13.14 -14.11
CA GLU A 119 -9.17 12.69 -12.85
C GLU A 119 -9.52 11.20 -12.66
N LYS A 120 -8.52 10.40 -12.34
CA LYS A 120 -8.65 9.01 -11.97
C LYS A 120 -8.09 8.83 -10.58
N THR A 121 -8.82 8.06 -9.79
CA THR A 121 -8.44 7.72 -8.43
C THR A 121 -8.28 6.22 -8.34
N GLN A 122 -7.20 5.79 -7.72
CA GLN A 122 -6.89 4.39 -7.45
C GLN A 122 -6.77 4.19 -5.96
N PHE A 123 -7.25 3.05 -5.44
CA PHE A 123 -7.22 2.72 -4.00
C PHE A 123 -6.55 1.38 -3.70
N PRO A 124 -5.23 1.24 -3.94
CA PRO A 124 -4.48 0.07 -3.48
C PRO A 124 -4.50 -0.11 -1.95
N ILE A 125 -4.86 -1.32 -1.50
CA ILE A 125 -4.70 -1.78 -0.10
C ILE A 125 -3.28 -2.32 0.13
N LEU A 126 -2.67 -1.87 1.21
CA LEU A 126 -1.35 -2.22 1.68
C LEU A 126 -1.43 -3.20 2.85
N TYR A 127 -0.68 -4.29 2.74
CA TYR A 127 -0.54 -5.34 3.74
C TYR A 127 0.72 -5.08 4.57
N PRO A 128 0.61 -4.91 5.90
CA PRO A 128 1.77 -4.72 6.77
C PRO A 128 2.66 -5.95 6.78
N THR A 129 3.98 -5.75 6.91
CA THR A 129 4.93 -6.88 7.02
C THR A 129 4.61 -7.81 8.18
N SER A 130 4.09 -7.26 9.29
CA SER A 130 3.64 -8.06 10.45
C SER A 130 2.50 -9.04 10.14
N GLU A 131 1.60 -8.71 9.20
CA GLU A 131 0.55 -9.63 8.74
C GLU A 131 1.14 -10.74 7.85
N LEU A 132 2.07 -10.38 6.97
CA LEU A 132 2.59 -11.31 5.96
C LEU A 132 3.70 -12.24 6.47
N ALA A 133 4.50 -11.79 7.44
CA ALA A 133 5.69 -12.51 7.91
C ALA A 133 5.38 -13.84 8.61
N LEU A 134 4.14 -14.02 9.08
CA LEU A 134 3.69 -15.23 9.78
C LEU A 134 3.07 -16.27 8.83
N LEU A 135 2.92 -15.94 7.55
CA LEU A 135 2.26 -16.78 6.56
C LEU A 135 3.25 -17.74 5.89
N LYS A 136 2.75 -18.90 5.47
CA LYS A 136 3.54 -19.88 4.70
C LYS A 136 3.86 -19.35 3.30
N PRO A 137 4.97 -19.77 2.68
CA PRO A 137 5.24 -19.52 1.27
C PRO A 137 4.11 -20.06 0.38
N ILE A 138 3.69 -19.29 -0.63
CA ILE A 138 2.60 -19.71 -1.52
C ILE A 138 2.96 -20.94 -2.37
N SER A 139 4.25 -21.21 -2.56
CA SER A 139 4.75 -22.43 -3.20
C SER A 139 4.33 -23.71 -2.46
N GLU A 140 3.92 -23.63 -1.20
CA GLU A 140 3.47 -24.77 -0.38
C GLU A 140 1.95 -25.03 -0.47
N ILE A 141 1.17 -24.20 -1.17
CA ILE A 141 -0.29 -24.37 -1.22
C ILE A 141 -0.71 -25.71 -1.84
N SER A 142 -1.72 -26.38 -1.31
CA SER A 142 -2.19 -27.64 -1.91
C SER A 142 -3.06 -27.39 -3.16
N VAL A 143 -3.21 -28.42 -4.01
CA VAL A 143 -4.14 -28.39 -5.16
C VAL A 143 -5.59 -28.18 -4.69
N ALA A 144 -5.96 -28.77 -3.55
CA ALA A 144 -7.30 -28.63 -2.98
C ALA A 144 -7.58 -27.18 -2.55
N GLU A 145 -6.66 -26.57 -1.80
CA GLU A 145 -6.78 -25.17 -1.37
C GLU A 145 -6.77 -24.20 -2.55
N SER A 146 -5.94 -24.44 -3.57
CA SER A 146 -5.96 -23.65 -4.81
C SER A 146 -7.32 -23.71 -5.50
N LYS A 147 -7.96 -24.89 -5.55
CA LYS A 147 -9.31 -25.06 -6.12
C LYS A 147 -10.35 -24.29 -5.32
N GLU A 148 -10.29 -24.35 -3.99
CA GLU A 148 -11.18 -23.58 -3.11
C GLU A 148 -11.05 -22.07 -3.34
N ILE A 149 -9.82 -21.53 -3.34
CA ILE A 149 -9.56 -20.11 -3.59
C ILE A 149 -10.16 -19.68 -4.94
N ILE A 150 -9.90 -20.44 -6.01
CA ILE A 150 -10.41 -20.10 -7.35
C ILE A 150 -11.93 -20.16 -7.41
N LEU A 151 -12.56 -21.13 -6.76
CA LEU A 151 -14.02 -21.25 -6.73
C LEU A 151 -14.66 -20.10 -5.96
N GLU A 152 -14.12 -19.75 -4.78
CA GLU A 152 -14.60 -18.62 -3.99
C GLU A 152 -14.38 -17.29 -4.71
N PHE A 153 -13.22 -17.11 -5.33
CA PHE A 153 -12.93 -15.92 -6.13
C PHE A 153 -13.87 -15.79 -7.33
N LYS A 154 -14.14 -16.88 -8.07
CA LYS A 154 -15.12 -16.88 -9.16
C LYS A 154 -16.53 -16.55 -8.69
N LYS A 155 -16.95 -17.08 -7.54
CA LYS A 155 -18.25 -16.74 -6.93
C LYS A 155 -18.33 -15.24 -6.63
N TYR A 156 -17.28 -14.67 -6.06
CA TYR A 156 -17.19 -13.23 -5.82
C TYR A 156 -17.31 -12.43 -7.13
N ILE A 157 -16.50 -12.73 -8.14
CA ILE A 157 -16.56 -12.04 -9.44
C ILE A 157 -17.96 -12.13 -10.08
N THR A 158 -18.60 -13.30 -9.99
CA THR A 158 -19.94 -13.51 -10.56
C THR A 158 -21.02 -12.77 -9.77
N SER A 159 -20.80 -12.49 -8.49
CA SER A 159 -21.72 -11.71 -7.64
C SER A 159 -21.62 -10.20 -7.83
N LEU A 160 -20.56 -9.72 -8.49
CA LEU A 160 -20.43 -8.30 -8.84
C LEU A 160 -21.45 -7.98 -9.95
N ASP A 161 -22.35 -7.03 -9.68
CA ASP A 161 -23.41 -6.69 -10.62
C ASP A 161 -22.80 -6.11 -11.91
N LYS A 162 -23.28 -6.54 -13.08
CA LYS A 162 -22.69 -6.15 -14.39
C LYS A 162 -22.83 -4.64 -14.67
N ASN A 163 -23.73 -3.96 -13.96
CA ASN A 163 -23.95 -2.52 -14.09
C ASN A 163 -22.99 -1.69 -13.22
N GLU A 164 -22.20 -2.32 -12.34
CA GLU A 164 -21.17 -1.68 -11.51
C GLU A 164 -19.74 -1.83 -12.08
N LEU A 165 -19.60 -2.02 -13.40
CA LEU A 165 -18.31 -2.22 -14.10
C LEU A 165 -17.40 -0.97 -14.16
N ASP A 166 -17.33 -0.20 -13.08
CA ASP A 166 -16.20 0.68 -12.75
C ASP A 166 -15.58 0.25 -11.39
N ILE A 167 -15.72 -1.04 -11.04
CA ILE A 167 -14.99 -1.64 -9.92
C ILE A 167 -13.50 -1.54 -10.22
N ASP A 168 -12.81 -0.78 -9.37
CA ASP A 168 -11.37 -0.65 -9.36
C ASP A 168 -10.72 -2.05 -9.35
N ASP A 169 -9.89 -2.36 -10.36
CA ASP A 169 -9.16 -3.64 -10.48
C ASP A 169 -8.45 -4.00 -9.15
N TYR A 170 -8.07 -2.99 -8.36
CA TYR A 170 -7.47 -3.19 -7.04
C TYR A 170 -8.38 -3.88 -6.02
N LYS A 171 -9.69 -3.62 -6.03
CA LYS A 171 -10.66 -4.30 -5.14
C LYS A 171 -10.82 -5.78 -5.50
N ILE A 172 -10.71 -6.10 -6.78
CA ILE A 172 -10.73 -7.49 -7.24
C ILE A 172 -9.51 -8.23 -6.69
N TRP A 173 -8.32 -7.65 -6.84
CA TRP A 173 -7.09 -8.27 -6.34
C TRP A 173 -7.00 -8.31 -4.81
N GLU A 174 -7.53 -7.30 -4.12
CA GLU A 174 -7.70 -7.33 -2.66
C GLU A 174 -8.44 -8.59 -2.22
N LYS A 175 -9.59 -8.88 -2.84
CA LYS A 175 -10.37 -10.07 -2.50
C LYS A 175 -9.59 -11.36 -2.75
N PHE A 176 -8.87 -11.47 -3.86
CA PHE A 176 -8.04 -12.64 -4.13
C PHE A 176 -6.96 -12.83 -3.06
N ASN A 177 -6.24 -11.75 -2.71
CA ASN A 177 -5.19 -11.79 -1.70
C ASN A 177 -5.74 -12.17 -0.32
N ASP A 178 -6.91 -11.65 0.06
CA ASP A 178 -7.56 -11.99 1.33
C ASP A 178 -7.89 -13.48 1.41
N LEU A 179 -8.37 -14.09 0.32
CA LEU A 179 -8.62 -15.54 0.28
C LEU A 179 -7.32 -16.34 0.48
N VAL A 180 -6.22 -15.89 -0.13
CA VAL A 180 -4.90 -16.53 0.03
C VAL A 180 -4.39 -16.40 1.47
N ILE A 181 -4.50 -15.21 2.06
CA ILE A 181 -4.09 -14.94 3.45
C ILE A 181 -4.94 -15.75 4.44
N GLN A 182 -6.25 -15.87 4.20
CA GLN A 182 -7.15 -16.69 5.02
C GLN A 182 -6.77 -18.17 5.03
N LYS A 183 -6.19 -18.68 3.94
CA LYS A 183 -5.62 -20.04 3.88
C LYS A 183 -4.25 -20.15 4.54
N GLY A 184 -3.69 -19.04 5.04
CA GLY A 184 -2.42 -19.00 5.77
C GLY A 184 -1.20 -18.88 4.87
N TYR A 185 -1.36 -18.38 3.63
CA TYR A 185 -0.29 -18.24 2.65
C TYR A 185 -0.03 -16.77 2.31
N THR A 186 1.21 -16.45 1.97
CA THR A 186 1.55 -15.13 1.43
C THR A 186 0.86 -14.89 0.08
N PRO A 187 0.29 -13.70 -0.17
CA PRO A 187 -0.33 -13.39 -1.47
C PRO A 187 0.70 -13.07 -2.57
N ILE A 188 1.98 -12.89 -2.23
CA ILE A 188 3.03 -12.59 -3.21
C ILE A 188 3.17 -13.77 -4.18
N ASP A 189 3.12 -13.51 -5.49
CA ASP A 189 3.14 -14.52 -6.57
C ASP A 189 1.95 -15.50 -6.56
N ALA A 190 0.90 -15.22 -5.78
CA ALA A 190 -0.15 -16.20 -5.57
C ALA A 190 -1.00 -16.51 -6.79
N GLU A 191 -1.24 -15.54 -7.68
CA GLU A 191 -2.00 -15.81 -8.90
C GLU A 191 -1.33 -16.88 -9.78
N ARG A 192 -0.01 -16.78 -9.96
CA ARG A 192 0.79 -17.73 -10.72
C ARG A 192 0.75 -19.13 -10.08
N GLU A 193 1.05 -19.22 -8.80
CA GLU A 193 1.14 -20.52 -8.11
C GLU A 193 -0.21 -21.22 -7.96
N VAL A 194 -1.26 -20.47 -7.62
CA VAL A 194 -2.64 -20.98 -7.57
C VAL A 194 -3.08 -21.44 -8.95
N GLY A 195 -2.81 -20.65 -10.01
CA GLY A 195 -3.13 -21.00 -11.39
C GLY A 195 -2.44 -22.28 -11.87
N LEU A 196 -1.14 -22.42 -11.60
CA LEU A 196 -0.36 -23.62 -11.95
C LEU A 196 -0.88 -24.89 -11.27
N LYS A 197 -1.26 -24.79 -9.99
CA LYS A 197 -1.76 -25.95 -9.23
C LYS A 197 -3.22 -26.28 -9.54
N PHE A 198 -4.02 -25.29 -9.92
CA PHE A 198 -5.40 -25.51 -10.35
C PHE A 198 -5.49 -26.32 -11.65
N GLN A 199 -4.50 -26.19 -12.54
CA GLN A 199 -4.42 -26.92 -13.81
C GLN A 199 -3.96 -28.39 -13.67
N LYS A 200 -3.53 -28.80 -12.46
CA LYS A 200 -3.11 -30.17 -12.14
C LYS A 200 -4.27 -30.97 -11.51
#